data_AF-B8HIM7-F1
#
_entry.id   AF-B8HIM7-F1
#
_cell.length_a   1.000
_cell.length_b   1.000
_cell.length_c   1.000
_cell.angle_alpha   90.00
_cell.angle_beta   90.00
_cell.angle_gamma   90.00
#
_symmetry.space_group_name_H-M   'P 1'
#
loop_
_entity.id
_entity.type
_entity.pdbx_description
1 polymer ?
#
loop_
_entity_poly.entity_id
_entity_poly.type
_entity_poly.pdbx_seq_one_letter_code
_entity_poly.pdbx_strand_id
1 'polypeptide(L)'
;MNIQIRRIPNDTIVALAAQLNGLHVQTDFTDIKGRLVSGNLQSARPLDDGRIAITLTRYLNGEHVLDGATVPSGNDPLGRPWRTAFHIPEGSGLLPSLEAA
;
A
#
# COMPACT_ATOMS: atom_id res chain seq x y z
N MET A 1 8.23 20.32 4.95
CA MET A 1 7.07 19.52 4.52
C MET A 1 6.88 18.41 5.54
N ASN A 2 5.75 18.39 6.25
CA ASN A 2 5.49 17.39 7.29
C ASN A 2 4.78 16.18 6.67
N ILE A 3 5.17 14.97 7.08
CA ILE A 3 4.64 13.71 6.56
C ILE A 3 4.03 12.94 7.72
N GLN A 4 2.80 12.47 7.54
CA GLN A 4 2.11 11.59 8.46
C GLN A 4 2.20 10.15 7.96
N ILE A 5 2.60 9.24 8.84
CA ILE A 5 2.54 7.80 8.56
C ILE A 5 1.16 7.30 8.98
N ARG A 6 0.41 6.75 8.03
CA ARG A 6 -0.95 6.23 8.25
C ARG A 6 -1.02 4.77 7.87
N ARG A 7 -1.51 3.94 8.79
CA ARG A 7 -1.83 2.55 8.49
C ARG A 7 -3.17 2.52 7.77
N ILE A 8 -3.23 1.83 6.65
CA ILE A 8 -4.43 1.73 5.81
C ILE A 8 -4.77 0.24 5.67
N PRO A 9 -5.99 -0.19 5.99
CA PRO A 9 -6.43 -1.56 5.72
C PRO A 9 -6.28 -1.89 4.22
N ASN A 10 -5.86 -3.11 3.89
CA ASN A 10 -5.55 -3.47 2.51
C ASN A 10 -6.75 -3.26 1.56
N ASP A 11 -7.97 -3.52 2.01
CA ASP A 11 -9.19 -3.30 1.21
C ASP A 11 -9.40 -1.82 0.84
N THR A 12 -9.11 -0.94 1.80
CA THR A 12 -9.18 0.51 1.61
C THR A 12 -8.13 0.98 0.58
N ILE A 13 -6.99 0.28 0.45
CA ILE A 13 -5.99 0.59 -0.58
C ILE A 13 -6.58 0.45 -1.98
N VAL A 14 -7.39 -0.58 -2.23
CA VAL A 14 -8.05 -0.77 -3.53
C VAL A 14 -9.03 0.35 -3.81
N ALA A 15 -9.89 0.69 -2.84
CA ALA A 15 -10.88 1.75 -2.98
C ALA A 15 -10.25 3.12 -3.24
N LEU A 16 -9.10 3.39 -2.63
CA LEU A 16 -8.39 4.67 -2.72
C LEU A 16 -7.16 4.63 -3.65
N ALA A 17 -6.99 3.58 -4.46
CA ALA A 17 -5.75 3.33 -5.20
C ALA A 17 -5.32 4.51 -6.09
N ALA A 18 -6.27 5.16 -6.75
CA ALA A 18 -6.01 6.32 -7.60
C ALA A 18 -5.49 7.52 -6.79
N GLN A 19 -6.00 7.72 -5.58
CA GLN A 19 -5.62 8.83 -4.72
C GLN A 19 -4.29 8.55 -4.00
N LEU A 20 -4.03 7.28 -3.67
CA LEU A 20 -2.78 6.83 -3.05
C LEU A 20 -1.61 6.70 -4.05
N ASN A 21 -1.88 6.83 -5.35
CA ASN A 21 -0.86 6.72 -6.39
C ASN A 21 0.28 7.73 -6.18
N GLY A 22 1.52 7.27 -6.33
CA GLY A 22 2.74 8.03 -6.13
C GLY A 22 3.16 8.16 -4.67
N LEU A 23 2.31 7.80 -3.70
CA LEU A 23 2.68 7.85 -2.29
C LEU A 23 3.61 6.69 -1.93
N HIS A 24 4.57 6.98 -1.05
CA HIS A 24 5.44 5.95 -0.52
C HIS A 24 4.65 5.04 0.43
N VAL A 25 4.77 3.74 0.23
CA VAL A 25 4.14 2.68 1.02
C VAL A 25 5.20 1.74 1.58
N GLN A 26 5.06 1.43 2.86
CA GLN A 26 5.76 0.35 3.54
C GLN A 26 4.74 -0.76 3.79
N THR A 27 4.88 -1.87 3.08
CA THR A 27 4.02 -3.03 3.30
C THR A 27 4.60 -3.89 4.43
N ASP A 28 3.72 -4.59 5.15
CA ASP A 28 4.08 -5.60 6.14
C ASP A 28 4.28 -7.00 5.51
N PHE A 29 4.32 -7.07 4.18
CA PHE A 29 4.42 -8.31 3.42
C PHE A 29 5.73 -8.41 2.66
N THR A 30 6.02 -9.65 2.29
CA THR A 30 7.17 -9.99 1.46
C THR A 30 6.74 -10.35 0.04
N ASP A 31 7.61 -10.08 -0.93
CA ASP A 31 7.45 -10.57 -2.29
C ASP A 31 7.62 -12.11 -2.33
N ILE A 32 7.46 -12.69 -3.52
CA ILE A 32 7.69 -14.13 -3.75
C ILE A 32 9.11 -14.61 -3.40
N LYS A 33 10.06 -13.69 -3.17
CA LYS A 33 11.45 -13.98 -2.78
C LYS A 33 11.70 -13.74 -1.29
N GLY A 34 10.66 -13.44 -0.50
CA GLY A 34 10.78 -13.20 0.93
C GLY A 34 11.31 -11.81 1.31
N ARG A 35 11.38 -10.85 0.38
CA ARG A 35 11.90 -9.49 0.64
C ARG A 35 10.76 -8.56 1.02
N LEU A 36 10.94 -7.75 2.06
CA LEU A 36 9.97 -6.71 2.41
C LEU A 36 9.75 -5.76 1.24
N VAL A 37 8.48 -5.51 0.95
CA VAL A 37 8.09 -4.70 -0.21
C VAL A 37 7.78 -3.27 0.26
N SER A 38 8.51 -2.31 -0.31
CA SER A 38 8.28 -0.88 -0.09
C SER A 38 8.62 -0.09 -1.34
N GLY A 39 7.90 1.00 -1.61
CA GLY A 39 8.06 1.77 -2.84
C GLY A 39 7.00 2.83 -2.97
N ASN A 40 6.80 3.37 -4.17
CA ASN A 40 5.69 4.27 -4.45
C ASN A 40 4.57 3.47 -5.10
N LEU A 41 3.33 3.63 -4.60
CA LEU A 41 2.18 2.95 -5.15
C LEU A 41 1.93 3.39 -6.60
N GLN A 42 1.77 2.45 -7.51
CA GLN A 42 1.31 2.75 -8.87
C GLN A 42 -0.15 2.35 -9.07
N SER A 43 -0.53 1.16 -8.57
CA SER A 43 -1.91 0.67 -8.63
C SER A 43 -2.15 -0.41 -7.60
N ALA A 44 -3.41 -0.60 -7.21
CA ALA A 44 -3.88 -1.76 -6.48
C ALA A 44 -5.17 -2.27 -7.12
N ARG A 45 -5.34 -3.59 -7.20
CA ARG A 45 -6.55 -4.22 -7.73
C ARG A 45 -6.90 -5.50 -6.96
N PRO A 46 -8.19 -5.85 -6.82
CA PRO A 46 -8.57 -7.11 -6.22
C PRO A 46 -8.22 -8.28 -7.16
N LEU A 47 -7.99 -9.44 -6.56
CA LEU A 47 -7.88 -10.74 -7.21
C LEU A 47 -9.06 -11.62 -6.79
N ASP A 48 -9.40 -12.61 -7.62
CA ASP A 48 -10.59 -13.45 -7.43
C ASP A 48 -10.50 -14.38 -6.20
N ASP A 49 -9.33 -14.50 -5.58
CA ASP A 49 -9.04 -15.41 -4.47
C ASP A 49 -8.96 -14.72 -3.09
N GLY A 50 -9.54 -13.51 -2.96
CA GLY A 50 -9.51 -12.76 -1.71
C GLY A 50 -8.12 -12.16 -1.41
N ARG A 51 -7.38 -11.83 -2.46
CA ARG A 51 -6.11 -11.12 -2.37
C ARG A 51 -6.16 -9.83 -3.17
N ILE A 52 -5.17 -8.97 -2.98
CA ILE A 52 -5.02 -7.70 -3.65
C ILE A 52 -3.64 -7.70 -4.30
N ALA A 53 -3.60 -7.44 -5.59
CA ALA A 53 -2.36 -7.18 -6.30
C ALA A 53 -2.00 -5.70 -6.17
N ILE A 54 -0.81 -5.43 -5.63
CA ILE A 54 -0.23 -4.10 -5.48
C ILE A 54 0.96 -3.99 -6.43
N THR A 55 0.95 -2.97 -7.28
CA THR A 55 2.07 -2.62 -8.16
C THR A 55 2.76 -1.39 -7.62
N LEU A 56 4.08 -1.46 -7.49
CA LEU A 56 4.91 -0.41 -6.95
C LEU A 56 6.04 -0.06 -7.91
N THR A 57 6.42 1.20 -7.93
CA THR A 57 7.72 1.62 -8.45
C THR A 57 8.74 1.67 -7.32
N ARG A 58 9.89 1.03 -7.51
CA ARG A 58 11.01 1.04 -6.56
C ARG A 58 12.28 1.48 -7.28
N TYR A 59 13.24 1.97 -6.49
CA TYR A 59 14.61 2.16 -6.95
C TYR A 59 15.48 1.08 -6.33
N LEU A 60 16.08 0.22 -7.15
CA LEU A 60 17.03 -0.80 -6.71
C LEU A 60 18.31 -0.64 -7.53
N ASN A 61 19.45 -0.52 -6.86
CA ASN A 61 20.77 -0.41 -7.50
C ASN A 61 20.89 0.70 -8.56
N GLY A 62 20.20 1.83 -8.35
CA GLY A 62 20.20 2.96 -9.29
C GLY A 62 19.22 2.85 -10.44
N GLU A 63 18.45 1.76 -10.53
CA GLU A 63 17.44 1.56 -11.58
C GLU A 63 16.02 1.62 -11.03
N HIS A 64 15.12 2.18 -11.84
CA HIS A 64 13.69 2.08 -11.62
C HIS A 64 13.19 0.69 -12.00
N VAL A 65 12.55 0.03 -11.04
CA VAL A 65 11.94 -1.28 -11.23
C VAL A 65 10.46 -1.22 -10.85
N LEU A 66 9.66 -1.89 -11.67
CA LEU A 66 8.28 -2.21 -11.36
C LEU A 66 8.25 -3.50 -10.57
N ASP A 67 7.76 -3.42 -9.34
CA ASP A 67 7.64 -4.56 -8.44
C ASP A 67 6.15 -4.84 -8.18
N GLY A 68 5.83 -6.11 -8.01
CA GLY A 68 4.47 -6.58 -7.79
C GLY A 68 4.40 -7.40 -6.52
N ALA A 69 3.50 -7.04 -5.61
CA ALA A 69 3.18 -7.84 -4.44
C ALA A 69 1.74 -8.31 -4.52
N THR A 70 1.47 -9.49 -3.96
CA THR A 70 0.10 -9.94 -3.71
C THR A 70 -0.08 -10.02 -2.20
N VAL A 71 -1.03 -9.25 -1.67
CA VAL A 71 -1.33 -9.19 -0.24
C VAL A 71 -2.72 -9.74 0.03
N PRO A 72 -2.99 -10.34 1.20
CA PRO A 72 -4.35 -10.73 1.57
C PRO A 72 -5.28 -9.51 1.62
N SER A 73 -6.54 -9.68 1.20
CA SER A 73 -7.60 -8.72 1.48
C SER A 73 -8.06 -8.87 2.95
N GLY A 74 -8.80 -7.90 3.45
CA GLY A 74 -9.42 -7.94 4.77
C GLY A 74 -8.45 -7.76 5.93
N ASN A 75 -8.67 -8.54 6.99
CA ASN A 75 -7.88 -8.52 8.21
C ASN A 75 -6.91 -9.70 8.27
N ASP A 76 -5.92 -9.60 9.17
CA ASP A 76 -5.03 -10.70 9.53
C ASP A 76 -5.80 -11.86 10.19
N PRO A 77 -5.18 -13.04 10.39
CA PRO A 77 -5.83 -14.19 11.01
C PRO A 77 -6.36 -13.95 12.45
N LEU A 78 -5.93 -12.86 13.11
CA LEU A 78 -6.38 -12.44 14.43
C LEU A 78 -7.49 -11.38 14.35
N GLY A 79 -8.00 -11.08 13.15
CA GLY A 79 -9.05 -10.10 12.91
C GLY A 79 -8.57 -8.64 12.99
N ARG A 80 -7.26 -8.39 12.92
CA ARG A 80 -6.68 -7.03 12.95
C ARG A 80 -6.36 -6.54 11.54
N PRO A 81 -6.49 -5.25 11.24
CA PRO A 81 -6.06 -4.72 9.95
C PRO A 81 -4.58 -5.02 9.70
N TRP A 82 -4.26 -5.42 8.47
CA TRP A 82 -2.87 -5.55 8.03
C TRP A 82 -2.14 -4.21 8.18
N ARG A 83 -0.84 -4.25 8.48
CA ARG A 83 -0.05 -3.10 8.91
C ARG A 83 0.63 -2.38 7.75
N THR A 84 -0.02 -2.30 6.60
CA THR A 84 0.50 -1.51 5.48
C THR A 84 0.37 -0.02 5.78
N ALA A 85 1.47 0.73 5.62
CA ALA A 85 1.57 2.12 6.02
C ALA A 85 1.96 3.02 4.85
N PHE A 86 1.26 4.15 4.71
CA PHE A 86 1.51 5.16 3.69
C PHE A 86 2.08 6.43 4.30
N HIS A 87 2.99 7.07 3.57
CA HIS A 87 3.54 8.39 3.87
C HIS A 87 2.68 9.45 3.20
N ILE A 88 1.90 10.18 4.00
CA ILE A 88 0.89 11.13 3.52
C ILE A 88 1.33 12.56 3.89
N PRO A 89 1.43 13.49 2.93
CA PRO A 89 1.68 14.89 3.25
C PRO A 89 0.58 15.49 4.14
N GLU A 90 0.94 16.27 5.14
CA GLU A 90 0.00 16.85 6.13
C GLU A 90 -1.12 17.72 5.50
N GLY A 91 -0.90 18.28 4.31
CA GLY A 91 -1.91 19.05 3.57
C GLY A 91 -2.72 18.23 2.54
N SER A 92 -2.62 16.90 2.56
CA SER A 92 -3.24 16.08 1.53
C SER A 92 -4.76 16.00 1.69
N GLY A 93 -5.51 16.25 0.60
CA GLY A 93 -6.96 16.04 0.54
C GLY A 93 -7.40 14.58 0.71
N LEU A 94 -6.45 13.65 0.82
CA LEU A 94 -6.66 12.26 1.20
C LEU A 94 -7.10 12.07 2.66
N LEU A 95 -6.68 12.96 3.57
CA LEU A 95 -6.86 12.76 5.01
C LEU A 95 -8.34 12.56 5.40
N PRO A 96 -9.30 13.35 4.91
CA PRO A 96 -10.73 13.13 5.20
C PRO A 96 -11.25 11.77 4.71
N SER A 97 -10.74 11.26 3.58
CA SER A 97 -11.16 9.96 3.04
C SER A 97 -10.61 8.79 3.86
N LEU A 98 -9.49 9.01 4.54
CA LEU A 98 -8.86 8.01 5.42
C LEU A 98 -9.40 8.03 6.85
N GLU A 99 -9.98 9.14 7.28
CA GLU A 99 -10.68 9.23 8.58
C GLU A 99 -12.09 8.62 8.51
N ALA A 100 -12.68 8.57 7.32
CA ALA A 100 -14.03 8.03 7.09
C ALA A 100 -14.07 6.52 6.75
N ALA A 101 -12.91 5.91 6.49
CA ALA A 101 -12.76 4.52 6.07
C ALA A 101 -12.28 3.62 7.22
#